data_AF-A0AAU1FUY1-F1
#
_entry.id   AF-A0AAU1FUY1-F1
#
_cell.length_a   1.000
_cell.length_b   1.000
_cell.length_c   1.000
_cell.angle_alpha   90.00
_cell.angle_beta   90.00
_cell.angle_gamma   90.00
#
_symmetry.space_group_name_H-M   'P 1'
#
loop_
_entity.id
_entity.type
_entity.pdbx_description
1 polymer ?
#
loop_
_entity_poly.entity_id
_entity_poly.type
_entity_poly.pdbx_seq_one_letter_code
_entity_poly.pdbx_strand_id
1 'polypeptide(L)'
;MTLAELISQLTEKDDGLTVFASEPWTAQSDATAVANREGTSQPDAEGRTYLLETALIHDVLETWRAHHDGAIPSPQQACKAVVYYAENDTYLYPDEDLP
;
A
#
# COMPACT_ATOMS: atom_id res chain seq x y z
N MET A 1 -7.29 11.56 -3.01
CA MET A 1 -6.07 12.30 -2.55
C MET A 1 -4.87 11.60 -3.14
N THR A 2 -3.68 12.19 -3.20
CA THR A 2 -2.54 11.44 -3.78
C THR A 2 -2.06 10.34 -2.83
N LEU A 3 -1.48 9.28 -3.38
CA LEU A 3 -0.92 8.17 -2.61
C LEU A 3 0.15 8.63 -1.61
N ALA A 4 1.03 9.55 -2.02
CA ALA A 4 2.05 10.08 -1.11
C ALA A 4 1.46 10.90 0.05
N GLU A 5 0.42 11.70 -0.22
CA GLU A 5 -0.31 12.42 0.84
C GLU A 5 -1.00 11.47 1.80
N LEU A 6 -1.65 10.41 1.26
CA LEU A 6 -2.32 9.41 2.08
C LEU A 6 -1.33 8.71 3.00
N ILE A 7 -0.24 8.15 2.45
CA ILE A 7 0.78 7.43 3.22
C ILE A 7 1.39 8.34 4.30
N SER A 8 1.63 9.61 3.99
CA SER A 8 2.21 10.56 4.96
C SER A 8 1.27 10.93 6.12
N GLN A 9 -0.03 10.66 5.98
CA GLN A 9 -1.05 10.93 6.98
C GLN A 9 -1.43 9.70 7.81
N LEU A 10 -1.00 8.50 7.41
CA LEU A 10 -1.29 7.27 8.14
C LEU A 10 -0.65 7.30 9.53
N THR A 11 -1.40 6.82 10.51
CA THR A 11 -0.97 6.63 11.89
C THR A 11 -1.24 5.20 12.34
N GLU A 12 -0.69 4.77 13.47
CA GLU A 12 -0.94 3.44 14.07
C GLU A 12 -2.44 3.20 14.38
N LYS A 13 -3.28 4.23 14.38
CA LYS A 13 -4.73 4.09 14.58
C LYS A 13 -5.45 3.61 13.31
N ASP A 14 -4.76 3.69 12.18
CA ASP A 14 -5.32 3.41 10.86
C ASP A 14 -5.09 1.96 10.43
N ASP A 15 -4.39 1.13 11.21
CA ASP A 15 -3.99 -0.26 10.90
C ASP A 15 -5.13 -1.20 10.44
N GLY A 16 -6.38 -0.84 10.75
CA GLY A 16 -7.58 -1.55 10.30
C GLY A 16 -8.07 -1.16 8.89
N LEU A 17 -7.30 -0.39 8.13
CA LEU A 17 -7.67 0.09 6.80
C LEU A 17 -6.87 -0.60 5.68
N THR A 18 -7.46 -0.65 4.49
CA THR A 18 -6.85 -1.11 3.25
C THR A 18 -6.75 0.06 2.27
N VAL A 19 -5.55 0.26 1.70
CA VAL A 19 -5.30 1.32 0.72
C VAL A 19 -5.58 0.81 -0.68
N PHE A 20 -6.31 1.62 -1.45
CA PHE A 20 -6.55 1.44 -2.88
C PHE A 20 -5.93 2.60 -3.63
N ALA A 21 -5.33 2.32 -4.80
CA ALA A 21 -4.72 3.35 -5.64
C ALA A 21 -4.94 3.10 -7.13
N SER A 22 -4.99 4.18 -7.91
CA SER A 22 -5.08 4.11 -9.37
C SER A 22 -3.76 3.63 -9.96
N GLU A 23 -3.83 2.64 -10.85
CA GLU A 23 -2.67 2.15 -11.60
C GLU A 23 -2.30 3.07 -12.77
N PRO A 24 -1.00 3.18 -13.14
CA PRO A 24 0.15 2.60 -12.43
C PRO A 24 0.36 3.30 -11.08
N TRP A 25 0.74 2.53 -10.04
CA TRP A 25 0.91 3.10 -8.71
C TRP A 25 2.13 4.03 -8.65
N THR A 26 1.87 5.29 -8.36
CA THR A 26 2.88 6.34 -8.22
C THR A 26 2.52 7.24 -7.06
N ALA A 27 3.47 8.07 -6.63
CA ALA A 27 3.24 9.09 -5.60
C ALA A 27 2.08 10.05 -5.91
N GLN A 28 1.69 10.18 -7.19
CA GLN A 28 0.61 11.06 -7.65
C GLN A 28 -0.68 10.31 -7.96
N SER A 29 -0.69 8.97 -7.86
CA SER A 29 -1.89 8.18 -8.10
C SER A 29 -2.97 8.58 -7.11
N ASP A 30 -4.21 8.68 -7.60
CA ASP A 30 -5.34 8.89 -6.70
C ASP A 30 -5.54 7.65 -5.83
N ALA A 31 -5.68 7.88 -4.54
CA ALA A 31 -5.71 6.87 -3.51
C ALA A 31 -6.77 7.16 -2.45
N THR A 32 -7.25 6.08 -1.85
CA THR A 32 -8.20 6.08 -0.73
C THR A 32 -7.87 4.96 0.25
N ALA A 33 -8.29 5.13 1.50
CA ALA A 33 -8.19 4.11 2.53
C ALA A 33 -9.60 3.78 3.04
N VAL A 34 -9.95 2.50 3.05
CA VAL A 34 -11.27 2.02 3.47
C VAL A 34 -11.09 0.98 4.56
N ALA A 35 -12.10 0.80 5.43
CA ALA A 35 -12.05 -0.24 6.45
C ALA A 35 -11.84 -1.60 5.80
N ASN A 36 -10.88 -2.36 6.32
CA ASN A 36 -10.57 -3.68 5.82
C ASN A 36 -11.81 -4.59 5.97
N ARG A 37 -12.19 -5.24 4.88
CA ARG A 37 -13.30 -6.22 4.83
C ARG A 37 -12.77 -7.47 4.13
N GLU A 38 -13.26 -8.63 4.55
CA GLU A 38 -12.94 -9.89 3.89
C GLU A 38 -13.29 -9.81 2.39
N GLY A 39 -12.34 -10.14 1.51
CA GLY A 39 -12.53 -10.15 0.05
C GLY A 39 -12.28 -8.83 -0.69
N THR A 40 -11.55 -7.87 -0.11
CA THR A 40 -11.33 -6.52 -0.66
C THR A 40 -10.33 -6.40 -1.83
N SER A 41 -9.96 -7.49 -2.49
CA SER A 41 -9.05 -7.42 -3.66
C SER A 41 -9.73 -6.90 -4.94
N GLN A 42 -11.04 -6.68 -4.93
CA GLN A 42 -11.77 -6.12 -6.07
C GLN A 42 -11.52 -4.62 -6.20
N PRO A 43 -11.39 -4.08 -7.43
CA PRO A 43 -11.32 -2.64 -7.63
C PRO A 43 -12.53 -1.94 -7.02
N ASP A 44 -12.31 -0.74 -6.49
CA ASP A 44 -13.40 0.05 -5.92
C ASP A 44 -14.30 0.67 -7.01
N ALA A 45 -15.34 1.41 -6.58
CA ALA A 45 -16.29 2.04 -7.49
C ALA A 45 -15.66 3.09 -8.45
N GLU A 46 -14.45 3.56 -8.14
CA GLU A 46 -13.69 4.52 -8.93
C GLU A 46 -12.60 3.84 -9.79
N GLY A 47 -12.51 2.50 -9.72
CA GLY A 47 -11.56 1.69 -10.48
C GLY A 47 -10.16 1.63 -9.88
N ARG A 48 -9.98 2.06 -8.63
CA ARG A 48 -8.69 1.92 -7.92
C ARG A 48 -8.49 0.47 -7.52
N THR A 49 -7.28 -0.06 -7.68
CA THR A 49 -6.94 -1.43 -7.32
C THR A 49 -6.43 -1.50 -5.88
N TYR A 50 -6.57 -2.67 -5.27
CA TYR A 50 -5.99 -2.97 -3.97
C TYR A 50 -4.47 -2.74 -4.03
N LEU A 51 -3.94 -1.91 -3.14
CA LEU A 51 -2.51 -1.69 -3.01
C LEU A 51 -1.93 -2.50 -1.84
N LEU A 52 -2.33 -2.17 -0.61
CA LEU A 52 -1.80 -2.81 0.61
C LEU A 52 -2.64 -2.46 1.85
N GLU A 53 -2.70 -3.32 2.85
CA GLU A 53 -3.18 -2.92 4.18
C GLU A 53 -2.25 -1.90 4.85
N THR A 54 -2.86 -0.98 5.59
CA THR A 54 -2.13 0.04 6.36
C THR A 54 -1.18 -0.54 7.40
N ALA A 55 -1.53 -1.65 8.06
CA ALA A 55 -0.62 -2.37 8.96
C ALA A 55 0.67 -2.81 8.24
N LEU A 56 0.55 -3.40 7.04
CA LEU A 56 1.71 -3.77 6.23
C LEU A 56 2.48 -2.54 5.72
N ILE A 57 1.78 -1.44 5.40
CA ILE A 57 2.45 -0.17 5.07
C ILE A 57 3.35 0.27 6.23
N HIS A 58 2.88 0.20 7.47
CA HIS A 58 3.70 0.53 8.64
C HIS A 58 4.92 -0.38 8.78
N ASP A 59 4.74 -1.70 8.63
CA ASP A 59 5.83 -2.67 8.67
C ASP A 59 6.90 -2.39 7.60
N VAL A 60 6.46 -2.03 6.38
CA VAL A 60 7.34 -1.62 5.28
C VAL A 60 8.12 -0.38 5.64
N LEU A 61 7.48 0.64 6.20
CA LEU A 61 8.14 1.88 6.59
C LEU A 61 9.09 1.65 7.78
N GLU A 62 8.74 0.84 8.77
CA GLU A 62 9.63 0.47 9.86
C GLU A 62 10.87 -0.27 9.35
N THR A 63 10.67 -1.25 8.47
CA THR A 63 11.76 -2.00 7.83
C THR A 63 12.66 -1.08 7.00
N TRP A 64 12.07 -0.14 6.27
CA TRP A 64 12.82 0.87 5.52
C TRP A 64 13.69 1.70 6.45
N ARG A 65 13.14 2.19 7.56
CA ARG A 65 13.88 2.99 8.56
C ARG A 65 15.02 2.19 9.18
N ALA A 66 14.79 0.92 9.53
CA ALA A 66 15.81 0.04 10.08
C ALA A 66 17.01 -0.13 9.12
N HIS A 67 16.77 -0.19 7.81
CA HIS A 67 17.82 -0.26 6.79
C HIS A 67 18.50 1.08 6.49
N HIS A 68 17.99 2.19 7.02
CA HIS A 68 18.52 3.54 6.81
C HIS A 68 18.88 4.22 8.15
N ASP A 69 19.43 3.45 9.09
CA ASP A 69 19.92 3.95 10.39
C ASP A 69 18.87 4.75 11.19
N GLY A 70 17.60 4.37 11.06
CA GLY A 70 16.46 5.01 11.73
C GLY A 70 15.98 6.31 11.09
N ALA A 71 16.53 6.71 9.93
CA ALA A 71 16.10 7.90 9.20
C ALA A 71 14.60 7.86 8.85
N ILE A 72 13.93 9.00 8.86
CA ILE A 72 12.50 9.10 8.48
C ILE A 72 12.42 9.28 6.95
N PRO A 73 11.66 8.44 6.23
CA PRO A 73 11.51 8.59 4.79
C PRO A 73 10.76 9.87 4.44
N SER A 74 11.18 10.56 3.38
CA SER A 74 10.34 11.58 2.74
C SER A 74 9.06 10.95 2.16
N PRO A 75 8.00 11.73 1.90
CA PRO A 75 6.76 11.21 1.27
C PRO A 75 7.02 10.43 -0.02
N GLN A 76 7.97 10.87 -0.85
CA GLN A 76 8.32 10.16 -2.08
C GLN A 76 9.04 8.83 -1.80
N GLN A 77 9.93 8.79 -0.81
CA GLN A 77 10.62 7.55 -0.42
C GLN A 77 9.66 6.55 0.21
N ALA A 78 8.77 7.01 1.09
CA ALA A 78 7.73 6.19 1.71
C ALA A 78 6.83 5.57 0.65
N CYS A 79 6.30 6.38 -0.27
CA CYS A 79 5.49 5.89 -1.37
C CYS A 79 6.25 4.89 -2.25
N LYS A 80 7.51 5.15 -2.58
CA LYS A 80 8.32 4.23 -3.39
C LYS A 80 8.55 2.89 -2.69
N ALA A 81 8.81 2.90 -1.38
CA ALA A 81 9.00 1.67 -0.60
C ALA A 81 7.71 0.82 -0.56
N VAL A 82 6.56 1.46 -0.33
CA VAL A 82 5.25 0.81 -0.30
C VAL A 82 4.88 0.22 -1.66
N VAL A 83 5.01 1.00 -2.74
CA VAL A 83 4.71 0.52 -4.11
C VAL A 83 5.63 -0.65 -4.47
N TYR A 84 6.93 -0.52 -4.18
CA TYR A 84 7.88 -1.62 -4.41
C TYR A 84 7.49 -2.86 -3.61
N TYR A 85 7.10 -2.72 -2.34
CA TYR A 85 6.66 -3.86 -1.55
C TYR A 85 5.39 -4.49 -2.14
N ALA A 86 4.34 -3.71 -2.43
CA ALA A 86 3.10 -4.23 -2.99
C ALA A 86 3.30 -4.98 -4.32
N GLU A 87 4.17 -4.47 -5.20
CA GLU A 87 4.49 -5.12 -6.48
C GLU A 87 5.28 -6.43 -6.32
N ASN A 88 6.04 -6.61 -5.23
CA ASN A 88 6.92 -7.77 -5.02
C ASN A 88 6.40 -8.77 -3.98
N ASP A 89 5.56 -8.32 -3.05
CA ASP A 89 4.89 -9.13 -2.01
C ASP A 89 3.53 -9.66 -2.49
N THR A 90 3.13 -9.32 -3.72
CA THR A 90 2.05 -10.03 -4.40
C THR A 90 2.50 -11.48 -4.59
N TYR A 91 2.11 -12.34 -3.64
CA TYR A 91 2.03 -13.78 -3.85
C TYR A 91 0.93 -13.98 -4.92
N LEU A 92 1.33 -13.86 -6.19
CA LEU A 92 0.53 -14.36 -7.29
C LEU A 92 0.31 -15.84 -6.94
N TYR A 93 -0.91 -16.22 -6.56
CA TYR A 93 -1.29 -17.61 -6.73
C TYR A 93 -0.93 -17.90 -8.18
N PRO A 94 0.03 -18.81 -8.47
CA PRO A 94 0.12 -19.31 -9.83
C PRO A 94 -1.31 -19.77 -10.12
N ASP A 95 -1.92 -19.26 -11.19
CA ASP A 95 -3.19 -19.78 -11.67
C ASP A 95 -3.12 -21.28 -11.48
N GLU A 96 -3.90 -21.78 -10.53
CA GLU A 96 -4.02 -23.20 -10.28
C GLU A 96 -4.78 -23.71 -11.50
N ASP A 97 -4.02 -23.92 -12.57
CA ASP A 97 -4.32 -24.78 -13.70
C ASP A 97 -4.41 -26.19 -13.09
N LEU A 98 -5.52 -26.41 -12.38
CA LEU A 98 -5.88 -27.70 -11.82
C LEU A 98 -6.39 -28.54 -13.00
N PRO A 99 -5.73 -29.67 -13.30
CA PRO A 99 -6.08 -30.55 -14.41
C PRO A 99 -7.44 -31.24 -14.23
#